data_AF-A0A6I9R3L4-F1
#
_entry.id   AF-A0A6I9R3L4-F1
#
_cell.length_a   1.000
_cell.length_b   1.000
_cell.length_c   1.000
_cell.angle_alpha   90.00
_cell.angle_beta   90.00
_cell.angle_gamma   90.00
#
_symmetry.space_group_name_H-M   'P 1'
#
loop_
_entity.id
_entity.type
_entity.pdbx_description
1 polymer ?
#
loop_
_entity_poly.entity_id
_entity_poly.type
_entity_poly.pdbx_seq_one_letter_code
_entity_poly.pdbx_strand_id
1 'polypeptide(L)'
;MDAAKVTELKLFVEQCKKNPAVLTDPSISFFRDYLESLGAKLPPAAYMPGESPRTRDAKSQMVDDMDEDLDEDDFSTKGSASVEHESDDEIVESDIELEGETVEPDNDLPQKMGDPSIEVTEESRDASQESKGKAIEAISEGKLDEAIEHLTEAILLNPTSAIMYATRASVYIKMKKPNAAIRDANAALEINPDSAKGYKSRGIALAMLGKWEEAAKDLHLASKLDYDEEISAVLKKVEPNAHKIEEHHRKYERLQKEREEKKIERERQRRRAEAQAAYEKAKMKEQSSSRPSGGMPGGFPGGMPGGFPGAMPGGVPGNIDMSKILNDPELMAAFNDPEVMAALQDVMNNPASFAKHQANPKVAPVIAKMMGKFAGSV
;
A
#
# COMPACT_ATOMS: atom_id res chain seq x y z
N MET A 1 6.41 13.55 9.71
CA MET A 1 6.82 12.70 8.57
C MET A 1 7.43 11.41 9.11
N ASP A 2 7.15 10.30 8.47
CA ASP A 2 7.80 9.01 8.72
C ASP A 2 9.33 9.10 8.49
N ALA A 3 10.11 8.51 9.40
CA ALA A 3 11.57 8.53 9.36
C ALA A 3 12.14 7.83 8.10
N ALA A 4 11.44 6.81 7.59
CA ALA A 4 11.82 6.14 6.35
C ALA A 4 11.68 7.09 5.15
N LYS A 5 10.53 7.79 5.04
CA LYS A 5 10.27 8.78 3.99
C LYS A 5 11.25 9.95 4.00
N VAL A 6 11.67 10.40 5.19
CA VAL A 6 12.71 11.44 5.33
C VAL A 6 14.07 10.95 4.81
N THR A 7 14.38 9.67 4.99
CA THR A 7 15.64 9.07 4.52
C THR A 7 15.64 8.92 2.99
N GLU A 8 14.53 8.49 2.41
CA GLU A 8 14.35 8.43 0.95
C GLU A 8 14.46 9.82 0.30
N LEU A 9 13.83 10.83 0.90
CA LEU A 9 13.94 12.20 0.43
C LEU A 9 15.38 12.73 0.48
N LYS A 10 16.13 12.41 1.53
CA LYS A 10 17.57 12.77 1.63
C LYS A 10 18.38 12.14 0.50
N LEU A 11 18.15 10.86 0.20
CA LEU A 11 18.84 10.16 -0.88
C LEU A 11 18.51 10.77 -2.25
N PHE A 12 17.24 11.10 -2.49
CA PHE A 12 16.80 11.76 -3.72
C PHE A 12 17.46 13.14 -3.90
N VAL A 13 17.53 13.94 -2.83
CA VAL A 13 18.21 15.25 -2.86
C VAL A 13 19.71 15.09 -3.13
N GLU A 14 20.38 14.09 -2.55
CA GLU A 14 21.78 13.80 -2.88
C GLU A 14 21.96 13.39 -4.35
N GLN A 15 21.03 12.63 -4.90
CA GLN A 15 21.06 12.22 -6.30
C GLN A 15 20.89 13.42 -7.23
N CYS A 16 19.97 14.35 -6.93
CA CYS A 16 19.81 15.60 -7.67
C CYS A 16 21.09 16.48 -7.61
N LYS A 17 21.80 16.48 -6.47
CA LYS A 17 23.09 17.19 -6.34
C LYS A 17 24.20 16.56 -7.18
N LYS A 18 24.24 15.24 -7.27
CA LYS A 18 25.25 14.50 -8.05
C LYS A 18 24.96 14.55 -9.55
N ASN A 19 23.69 14.52 -9.94
CA ASN A 19 23.27 14.54 -11.33
C ASN A 19 22.03 15.43 -11.52
N PRO A 20 22.20 16.71 -11.88
CA PRO A 20 21.09 17.63 -12.11
C PRO A 20 20.20 17.25 -13.31
N ALA A 21 20.65 16.37 -14.20
CA ALA A 21 19.85 15.91 -15.34
C ALA A 21 18.64 15.08 -14.92
N VAL A 22 18.59 14.56 -13.70
CA VAL A 22 17.41 13.88 -13.16
C VAL A 22 16.18 14.80 -13.21
N LEU A 23 16.36 16.11 -13.02
CA LEU A 23 15.29 17.12 -13.05
C LEU A 23 14.69 17.36 -14.44
N THR A 24 15.24 16.75 -15.48
CA THR A 24 14.66 16.78 -16.84
C THR A 24 13.50 15.81 -17.02
N ASP A 25 13.36 14.83 -16.12
CA ASP A 25 12.29 13.83 -16.21
C ASP A 25 10.90 14.48 -16.01
N PRO A 26 9.97 14.33 -16.97
CA PRO A 26 8.63 14.90 -16.89
C PRO A 26 7.85 14.54 -15.63
N SER A 27 8.09 13.35 -15.07
CA SER A 27 7.38 12.84 -13.88
C SER A 27 7.69 13.64 -12.60
N ILE A 28 8.80 14.38 -12.57
CA ILE A 28 9.21 15.21 -11.43
C ILE A 28 9.27 16.71 -11.74
N SER A 29 8.62 17.12 -12.83
CA SER A 29 8.52 18.52 -13.25
C SER A 29 7.95 19.44 -12.15
N PHE A 30 7.01 18.94 -11.33
CA PHE A 30 6.45 19.69 -10.18
C PHE A 30 7.53 20.11 -9.16
N PHE A 31 8.57 19.29 -8.98
CA PHE A 31 9.66 19.59 -8.03
C PHE A 31 10.59 20.67 -8.59
N ARG A 32 10.84 20.64 -9.91
CA ARG A 32 11.55 21.70 -10.62
C ARG A 32 10.80 23.04 -10.50
N ASP A 33 9.50 23.03 -10.78
CA ASP A 33 8.64 24.23 -10.69
C ASP A 33 8.58 24.78 -9.25
N TYR A 34 8.54 23.90 -8.25
CA TYR A 34 8.64 24.29 -6.85
C TYR A 34 9.97 24.99 -6.54
N LEU A 35 11.10 24.45 -6.99
CA LEU A 35 12.42 25.08 -6.79
C LEU A 35 12.51 26.45 -7.47
N GLU A 36 11.95 26.58 -8.68
CA GLU A 36 11.87 27.87 -9.38
C GLU A 36 10.96 28.87 -8.66
N SER A 37 9.84 28.41 -8.08
CA SER A 37 8.95 29.26 -7.28
C SER A 37 9.63 29.85 -6.05
N LEU A 38 10.63 29.15 -5.50
CA LEU A 38 11.48 29.61 -4.40
C LEU A 38 12.66 30.48 -4.86
N GLY A 39 12.78 30.75 -6.16
CA GLY A 39 13.85 31.55 -6.74
C GLY A 39 15.19 30.81 -6.88
N ALA A 40 15.19 29.47 -6.85
CA ALA A 40 16.41 28.70 -7.06
C ALA A 40 16.91 28.82 -8.52
N LYS A 41 18.22 28.99 -8.70
CA LYS A 41 18.86 29.00 -10.02
C LYS A 41 19.33 27.59 -10.36
N LEU A 42 18.61 26.90 -11.23
CA LEU A 42 18.95 25.55 -11.66
C LEU A 42 19.98 25.57 -12.82
N PRO A 43 20.88 24.58 -12.90
CA PRO A 43 21.83 24.48 -14.00
C PRO A 43 21.13 24.13 -15.32
N PRO A 44 21.70 24.50 -16.49
CA PRO A 44 21.10 24.19 -17.80
C PRO A 44 20.81 22.71 -18.04
N ALA A 45 21.57 21.82 -17.40
CA ALA A 45 21.38 20.38 -17.47
C ALA A 45 20.06 19.89 -16.83
N ALA A 46 19.38 20.73 -16.05
CA ALA A 46 18.06 20.44 -15.46
C ALA A 46 16.89 20.68 -16.43
N TYR A 47 17.17 21.13 -17.65
CA TYR A 47 16.19 21.45 -18.68
C TYR A 47 16.36 20.55 -19.90
N MET A 48 15.26 20.25 -20.57
CA MET A 48 15.31 19.60 -21.89
C MET A 48 15.99 20.54 -22.91
N PRO A 49 16.65 20.01 -23.95
CA PRO A 49 17.25 20.84 -25.00
C PRO A 49 16.18 21.76 -25.64
N GLY A 50 16.29 23.07 -25.40
CA GLY A 50 15.35 24.08 -25.89
C GLY A 50 14.41 24.68 -24.83
N GLU A 51 14.40 24.15 -23.61
CA GLU A 51 13.64 24.70 -22.48
C GLU A 51 14.54 25.66 -21.67
N SER A 52 14.03 26.84 -21.29
CA SER A 52 14.76 27.84 -20.50
C SER A 52 14.00 28.19 -19.21
N PRO A 53 14.69 28.68 -18.16
CA PRO A 53 14.05 29.06 -16.89
C PRO A 53 12.92 30.07 -17.14
N ARG A 54 11.75 29.84 -16.55
CA ARG A 54 10.62 30.77 -16.64
C ARG A 54 10.97 32.04 -15.86
N THR A 55 11.45 33.06 -16.56
CA THR A 55 11.68 34.38 -15.96
C THR A 55 10.34 35.04 -15.68
N ARG A 56 10.08 35.31 -14.40
CA ARG A 56 8.86 35.98 -13.95
C ARG A 56 9.11 37.49 -14.01
N ASP A 57 8.72 38.12 -15.11
CA ASP A 57 8.46 39.56 -15.16
C ASP A 57 7.10 39.85 -15.81
N ALA A 58 6.47 40.91 -15.29
CA ALA A 58 5.05 41.22 -15.29
C ALA A 58 4.32 41.44 -16.65
N LYS A 59 2.98 41.28 -16.57
CA LYS A 59 1.86 41.99 -17.24
C LYS A 59 1.16 41.40 -18.48
N SER A 60 -0.17 41.51 -18.40
CA SER A 60 -1.28 41.15 -19.29
C SER A 60 -1.20 41.59 -20.76
N GLN A 61 -1.78 40.78 -21.68
CA GLN A 61 -2.65 41.17 -22.82
C GLN A 61 -3.14 39.88 -23.52
N MET A 62 -4.43 39.54 -23.48
CA MET A 62 -5.48 39.84 -24.47
C MET A 62 -5.16 39.53 -25.94
N VAL A 63 -6.04 38.67 -26.50
CA VAL A 63 -6.64 38.60 -27.84
C VAL A 63 -5.88 38.09 -29.08
N ASP A 64 -6.60 37.17 -29.73
CA ASP A 64 -6.88 37.01 -31.17
C ASP A 64 -5.91 36.29 -32.13
N ASP A 65 -6.54 35.28 -32.76
CA ASP A 65 -6.52 34.87 -34.17
C ASP A 65 -5.24 34.28 -34.79
N MET A 66 -5.36 33.02 -35.25
CA MET A 66 -5.58 32.75 -36.68
C MET A 66 -5.92 31.27 -36.94
N ASP A 67 -7.01 31.09 -37.69
CA ASP A 67 -7.42 29.94 -38.49
C ASP A 67 -6.37 29.52 -39.55
N GLU A 68 -6.53 28.30 -40.08
CA GLU A 68 -6.04 27.66 -41.33
C GLU A 68 -5.51 26.24 -41.01
N ASP A 69 -5.94 25.12 -41.59
CA ASP A 69 -6.97 24.79 -42.57
C ASP A 69 -7.31 23.30 -42.41
N LEU A 70 -8.58 22.97 -42.66
CA LEU A 70 -9.09 21.63 -42.90
C LEU A 70 -8.75 21.24 -44.33
N ASP A 71 -8.08 20.11 -44.54
CA ASP A 71 -8.22 19.34 -45.76
C ASP A 71 -8.36 17.84 -45.45
N GLU A 72 -9.49 17.31 -45.90
CA GLU A 72 -9.78 15.89 -46.04
C GLU A 72 -8.87 15.29 -47.12
N ASP A 73 -8.22 14.16 -46.83
CA ASP A 73 -7.87 13.21 -47.89
C ASP A 73 -7.97 11.77 -47.36
N ASP A 74 -8.98 11.09 -47.88
CA ASP A 74 -9.20 9.65 -47.85
C ASP A 74 -8.20 8.96 -48.77
N PHE A 75 -7.32 8.12 -48.21
CA PHE A 75 -6.82 6.97 -48.96
C PHE A 75 -6.50 5.79 -48.04
N SER A 76 -7.37 4.79 -48.08
CA SER A 76 -7.10 3.45 -47.58
C SER A 76 -5.83 2.85 -48.22
N THR A 77 -4.91 2.30 -47.43
CA THR A 77 -4.41 0.92 -47.65
C THR A 77 -3.43 0.46 -46.57
N LYS A 78 -3.81 -0.65 -45.93
CA LYS A 78 -2.97 -1.78 -45.48
C LYS A 78 -1.86 -1.52 -44.46
N GLY A 79 -2.14 -2.00 -43.25
CA GLY A 79 -1.44 -3.18 -42.75
C GLY A 79 0.00 -2.96 -42.32
N SER A 80 0.16 -2.38 -41.14
CA SER A 80 1.33 -2.58 -40.30
C SER A 80 0.79 -2.82 -38.90
N ALA A 81 1.01 -4.02 -38.38
CA ALA A 81 0.63 -4.40 -37.02
C ALA A 81 1.26 -3.40 -36.04
N SER A 82 0.43 -2.46 -35.60
CA SER A 82 0.69 -1.66 -34.42
C SER A 82 0.85 -2.63 -33.27
N VAL A 83 2.05 -2.66 -32.68
CA VAL A 83 2.19 -3.10 -31.30
C VAL A 83 1.23 -2.22 -30.52
N GLU A 84 0.12 -2.80 -30.11
CA GLU A 84 -0.81 -2.20 -29.16
C GLU A 84 -0.03 -1.97 -27.86
N HIS A 85 0.61 -0.81 -27.74
CA HIS A 85 0.74 -0.17 -26.44
C HIS A 85 -0.66 0.35 -26.09
N GLU A 86 -1.54 -0.59 -25.71
CA GLU A 86 -2.77 -0.26 -25.01
C GLU A 86 -2.36 0.52 -23.77
N SER A 87 -2.84 1.76 -23.73
CA SER A 87 -2.65 2.71 -22.65
C SER A 87 -2.82 2.03 -21.31
N ASP A 88 -1.88 2.32 -20.42
CA ASP A 88 -1.98 1.97 -19.01
C ASP A 88 -3.12 2.83 -18.44
N ASP A 89 -4.39 2.41 -18.62
CA ASP A 89 -5.59 3.17 -18.24
C ASP A 89 -5.46 3.61 -16.78
N GLU A 90 -5.05 4.86 -16.58
CA GLU A 90 -4.85 5.45 -15.27
C GLU A 90 -6.19 5.42 -14.54
N ILE A 91 -6.20 4.93 -13.30
CA ILE A 91 -7.44 4.94 -12.52
C ILE A 91 -7.67 6.39 -12.13
N VAL A 92 -8.50 7.10 -12.89
CA VAL A 92 -8.85 8.48 -12.61
C VAL A 92 -9.75 8.51 -11.38
N GLU A 93 -9.22 9.04 -10.28
CA GLU A 93 -9.99 9.25 -9.05
C GLU A 93 -11.01 10.38 -9.26
N SER A 94 -12.29 10.02 -9.27
CA SER A 94 -13.39 10.97 -9.20
C SER A 94 -13.39 11.70 -7.86
N ASP A 95 -13.42 13.03 -7.90
CA ASP A 95 -13.59 13.87 -6.72
C ASP A 95 -14.89 13.51 -5.97
N ILE A 96 -14.80 13.39 -4.64
CA ILE A 96 -15.95 13.14 -3.77
C ILE A 96 -16.49 14.47 -3.27
N GLU A 97 -17.78 14.70 -3.45
CA GLU A 97 -18.46 15.84 -2.84
C GLU A 97 -18.84 15.56 -1.38
N LEU A 98 -18.13 16.23 -0.47
CA LEU A 98 -18.37 16.15 0.97
C LEU A 98 -19.16 17.38 1.43
N GLU A 99 -20.07 17.18 2.38
CA GLU A 99 -20.98 18.22 2.87
C GLU A 99 -20.51 18.80 4.21
N GLY A 100 -20.87 20.05 4.51
CA GLY A 100 -20.62 20.66 5.82
C GLY A 100 -19.40 21.59 5.87
N GLU A 101 -19.39 22.46 6.87
CA GLU A 101 -18.35 23.46 7.08
C GLU A 101 -17.18 22.85 7.86
N THR A 102 -16.00 22.88 7.26
CA THR A 102 -14.74 22.58 7.94
C THR A 102 -14.11 23.86 8.49
N VAL A 103 -13.33 23.71 9.55
CA VAL A 103 -12.55 24.76 10.18
C VAL A 103 -11.11 24.65 9.72
N GLU A 104 -10.51 25.80 9.40
CA GLU A 104 -9.09 25.86 9.07
C GLU A 104 -8.23 25.33 10.23
N PRO A 105 -7.17 24.55 9.94
CA PRO A 105 -6.28 24.05 10.98
C PRO A 105 -5.61 25.21 11.74
N ASP A 106 -5.64 25.19 13.08
CA ASP A 106 -4.87 26.14 13.88
C ASP A 106 -3.37 25.83 13.75
N ASN A 107 -2.60 26.85 13.34
CA ASN A 107 -1.15 26.78 13.14
C ASN A 107 -0.38 27.48 14.27
N ASP A 108 -0.98 27.58 15.45
CA ASP A 108 -0.36 28.14 16.65
C ASP A 108 0.78 27.24 17.15
N LEU A 109 1.71 27.84 17.90
CA LEU A 109 2.75 27.08 18.60
C LEU A 109 2.11 26.03 19.52
N PRO A 110 2.69 24.82 19.65
CA PRO A 110 2.17 23.80 20.56
C PRO A 110 2.02 24.34 21.99
N GLN A 111 0.85 24.10 22.58
CA GLN A 111 0.55 24.52 23.94
C GLN A 111 1.41 23.77 24.96
N LYS A 112 1.55 24.33 26.17
CA LYS A 112 2.30 23.70 27.26
C LYS A 112 1.61 22.41 27.72
N MET A 113 2.33 21.30 27.71
CA MET A 113 1.82 19.96 28.05
C MET A 113 2.25 19.44 29.42
N GLY A 114 3.07 20.18 30.17
CA GLY A 114 3.66 19.66 31.41
C GLY A 114 4.72 18.58 31.16
N ASP A 115 5.35 18.14 32.25
CA ASP A 115 6.39 17.10 32.22
C ASP A 115 5.85 15.85 32.94
N PRO A 116 5.50 14.77 32.20
CA PRO A 116 4.95 13.55 32.77
C PRO A 116 5.86 12.85 33.80
N SER A 117 7.15 13.20 33.85
CA SER A 117 8.12 12.61 34.77
C SER A 117 8.12 13.24 36.17
N ILE A 118 7.43 14.37 36.35
CA ILE A 118 7.32 15.03 37.66
C ILE A 118 6.52 14.17 38.63
N GLU A 119 7.07 13.97 39.84
CA GLU A 119 6.35 13.31 40.92
C GLU A 119 5.22 14.20 41.43
N VAL A 120 3.98 13.72 41.30
CA VAL A 120 2.79 14.48 41.69
C VAL A 120 2.48 14.22 43.17
N THR A 121 2.90 15.14 44.03
CA THR A 121 2.60 15.14 45.47
C THR A 121 1.12 15.41 45.74
N GLU A 122 0.64 15.09 46.95
CA GLU A 122 -0.74 15.38 47.37
C GLU A 122 -1.06 16.88 47.27
N GLU A 123 -0.16 17.73 47.74
CA GLU A 123 -0.28 19.20 47.62
C GLU A 123 -0.41 19.65 46.15
N SER A 124 0.38 19.07 45.24
CA SER A 124 0.30 19.40 43.81
C SER A 124 -1.01 18.90 43.17
N ARG A 125 -1.55 17.76 43.63
CA ARG A 125 -2.86 17.28 43.19
C ARG A 125 -3.98 18.21 43.63
N ASP A 126 -3.94 18.67 44.87
CA ASP A 126 -4.95 19.58 45.42
C ASP A 126 -4.91 20.94 44.72
N ALA A 127 -3.72 21.51 44.55
CA ALA A 127 -3.54 22.76 43.79
C ALA A 127 -3.99 22.62 42.32
N SER A 128 -3.75 21.46 41.71
CA SER A 128 -4.25 21.14 40.35
C SER A 128 -5.78 21.08 40.32
N GLN A 129 -6.44 20.48 41.32
CA GLN A 129 -7.91 20.46 41.40
C GLN A 129 -8.48 21.87 41.63
N GLU A 130 -7.84 22.70 42.44
CA GLU A 130 -8.26 24.08 42.65
C GLU A 130 -8.19 24.88 41.34
N SER A 131 -7.08 24.75 40.61
CA SER A 131 -6.88 25.39 39.30
C SER A 131 -7.93 24.93 38.29
N LYS A 132 -8.28 23.64 38.29
CA LYS A 132 -9.39 23.11 37.49
C LYS A 132 -10.75 23.71 37.89
N GLY A 133 -11.00 23.90 39.18
CA GLY A 133 -12.21 24.56 39.69
C GLY A 133 -12.37 25.96 39.09
N LYS A 134 -11.31 26.78 39.18
CA LYS A 134 -11.24 28.12 38.57
C LYS A 134 -11.47 28.09 37.06
N ALA A 135 -10.89 27.10 36.37
CA ALA A 135 -11.14 26.93 34.95
C ALA A 135 -12.59 26.63 34.62
N ILE A 136 -13.28 25.78 35.40
CA ILE A 136 -14.69 25.46 35.18
C ILE A 136 -15.56 26.70 35.39
N GLU A 137 -15.25 27.53 36.39
CA GLU A 137 -15.91 28.82 36.60
C GLU A 137 -15.72 29.74 35.39
N ALA A 138 -14.48 29.92 34.93
CA ALA A 138 -14.17 30.71 33.73
C ALA A 138 -14.90 30.18 32.46
N ILE A 139 -15.01 28.85 32.29
CA ILE A 139 -15.78 28.25 31.18
C ILE A 139 -17.27 28.62 31.28
N SER A 140 -17.84 28.61 32.49
CA SER A 140 -19.24 28.95 32.73
C SER A 140 -19.55 30.43 32.46
N GLU A 141 -18.57 31.30 32.69
CA GLU A 141 -18.62 32.74 32.38
C GLU A 141 -18.29 33.06 30.91
N GLY A 142 -17.89 32.05 30.12
CA GLY A 142 -17.50 32.21 28.71
C GLY A 142 -16.09 32.78 28.50
N LYS A 143 -15.28 32.89 29.55
CA LYS A 143 -13.89 33.39 29.50
C LYS A 143 -12.94 32.27 29.10
N LEU A 144 -12.93 31.94 27.81
CA LEU A 144 -12.23 30.76 27.31
C LEU A 144 -10.70 30.85 27.44
N ASP A 145 -10.10 32.03 27.21
CA ASP A 145 -8.65 32.21 27.36
C ASP A 145 -8.20 32.02 28.83
N GLU A 146 -8.92 32.63 29.79
CA GLU A 146 -8.67 32.43 31.23
C GLU A 146 -8.82 30.96 31.64
N ALA A 147 -9.82 30.25 31.07
CA ALA A 147 -9.97 28.83 31.30
C ALA A 147 -8.78 28.00 30.78
N ILE A 148 -8.21 28.35 29.62
CA ILE A 148 -6.99 27.71 29.10
C ILE A 148 -5.80 27.95 30.03
N GLU A 149 -5.65 29.16 30.57
CA GLU A 149 -4.58 29.50 31.52
C GLU A 149 -4.67 28.63 32.78
N HIS A 150 -5.84 28.60 33.42
CA HIS A 150 -6.08 27.79 34.62
C HIS A 150 -5.95 26.29 34.37
N LEU A 151 -6.41 25.78 33.22
CA LEU A 151 -6.19 24.37 32.86
C LEU A 151 -4.73 24.06 32.57
N THR A 152 -3.99 25.01 32.01
CA THR A 152 -2.56 24.86 31.78
C THR A 152 -1.81 24.81 33.10
N GLU A 153 -2.14 25.67 34.06
CA GLU A 153 -1.62 25.60 35.43
C GLU A 153 -1.95 24.24 36.09
N ALA A 154 -3.20 23.78 35.98
CA ALA A 154 -3.62 22.47 36.50
C ALA A 154 -2.81 21.31 35.91
N ILE A 155 -2.48 21.37 34.61
CA ILE A 155 -1.67 20.36 33.91
C ILE A 155 -0.21 20.43 34.34
N LEU A 156 0.36 21.62 34.52
CA LEU A 156 1.74 21.78 34.99
C LEU A 156 1.92 21.21 36.41
N LEU A 157 0.89 21.32 37.25
CA LEU A 157 0.87 20.77 38.61
C LEU A 157 0.60 19.26 38.62
N ASN A 158 -0.22 18.75 37.69
CA ASN A 158 -0.55 17.34 37.59
C ASN A 158 -0.62 16.86 36.12
N PRO A 159 0.53 16.58 35.50
CA PRO A 159 0.62 16.25 34.08
C PRO A 159 0.13 14.83 33.76
N THR A 160 -0.22 14.03 34.78
CA THR A 160 -0.74 12.66 34.63
C THR A 160 -2.26 12.58 34.78
N SER A 161 -2.97 13.72 34.78
CA SER A 161 -4.43 13.76 34.86
C SER A 161 -5.09 13.84 33.48
N ALA A 162 -5.63 12.72 32.99
CA ALA A 162 -6.35 12.66 31.71
C ALA A 162 -7.52 13.66 31.62
N ILE A 163 -8.18 13.94 32.75
CA ILE A 163 -9.34 14.83 32.82
C ILE A 163 -8.93 16.28 32.51
N MET A 164 -7.73 16.72 32.91
CA MET A 164 -7.29 18.09 32.65
C MET A 164 -7.11 18.34 31.16
N TYR A 165 -6.42 17.43 30.46
CA TYR A 165 -6.26 17.52 29.02
C TYR A 165 -7.61 17.40 28.29
N ALA A 166 -8.47 16.45 28.66
CA ALA A 166 -9.79 16.32 28.03
C ALA A 166 -10.66 17.57 28.23
N THR A 167 -10.58 18.21 29.40
CA THR A 167 -11.30 19.46 29.67
C THR A 167 -10.73 20.61 28.82
N ARG A 168 -9.40 20.73 28.74
CA ARG A 168 -8.75 21.77 27.92
C ARG A 168 -8.99 21.59 26.43
N ALA A 169 -9.02 20.35 25.94
CA ALA A 169 -9.44 20.02 24.58
C ALA A 169 -10.86 20.53 24.28
N SER A 170 -11.81 20.35 25.21
CA SER A 170 -13.18 20.86 25.06
C SER A 170 -13.24 22.39 24.97
N VAL A 171 -12.35 23.10 25.65
CA VAL A 171 -12.24 24.56 25.56
C VAL A 171 -11.66 24.96 24.19
N TYR A 172 -10.61 24.28 23.71
CA TYR A 172 -10.06 24.52 22.37
C TYR A 172 -11.07 24.27 21.25
N ILE A 173 -11.95 23.26 21.39
CA ILE A 173 -13.07 23.04 20.46
C ILE A 173 -14.01 24.26 20.42
N LYS A 174 -14.39 24.79 21.58
CA LYS A 174 -15.22 26.01 21.66
C LYS A 174 -14.54 27.23 21.04
N MET A 175 -13.22 27.30 21.10
CA MET A 175 -12.39 28.33 20.49
C MET A 175 -12.11 28.10 18.99
N LYS A 176 -12.63 27.02 18.39
CA LYS A 176 -12.32 26.62 17.01
C LYS A 176 -10.82 26.37 16.74
N LYS A 177 -10.12 25.77 17.70
CA LYS A 177 -8.70 25.35 17.59
C LYS A 177 -8.56 23.81 17.57
N PRO A 178 -8.91 23.14 16.46
CA PRO A 178 -8.99 21.68 16.41
C PRO A 178 -7.64 20.95 16.58
N ASN A 179 -6.52 21.44 16.05
CA ASN A 179 -5.20 20.83 16.23
C ASN A 179 -4.76 20.88 17.70
N ALA A 180 -4.93 22.02 18.38
CA ALA A 180 -4.69 22.13 19.81
C ALA A 180 -5.55 21.13 20.61
N ALA A 181 -6.84 21.02 20.27
CA ALA A 181 -7.75 20.06 20.90
C ALA A 181 -7.32 18.60 20.67
N ILE A 182 -6.86 18.24 19.47
CA ILE A 182 -6.37 16.89 19.15
C ILE A 182 -5.13 16.54 19.98
N ARG A 183 -4.18 17.47 20.14
CA ARG A 183 -2.98 17.24 20.97
C ARG A 183 -3.36 16.91 22.42
N ASP A 184 -4.26 17.69 23.00
CA ASP A 184 -4.74 17.46 24.37
C ASP A 184 -5.56 16.16 24.46
N ALA A 185 -6.44 15.88 23.49
CA ALA A 185 -7.23 14.66 23.49
C ALA A 185 -6.35 13.40 23.36
N ASN A 186 -5.28 13.46 22.56
CA ASN A 186 -4.28 12.39 22.50
C ASN A 186 -3.57 12.19 23.83
N ALA A 187 -3.09 13.25 24.48
CA ALA A 187 -2.49 13.15 25.81
C ALA A 187 -3.46 12.57 26.85
N ALA A 188 -4.75 12.95 26.80
CA ALA A 188 -5.77 12.37 27.65
C ALA A 188 -5.94 10.85 27.44
N LEU A 189 -5.89 10.40 26.19
CA LEU A 189 -6.04 8.99 25.80
C LEU A 189 -4.78 8.15 26.04
N GLU A 190 -3.59 8.76 25.97
CA GLU A 190 -2.34 8.12 26.39
C GLU A 190 -2.34 7.81 27.90
N ILE A 191 -2.90 8.72 28.70
CA ILE A 191 -3.03 8.55 30.15
C ILE A 191 -4.18 7.60 30.50
N ASN A 192 -5.34 7.77 29.86
CA ASN A 192 -6.51 6.93 30.07
C ASN A 192 -7.15 6.52 28.73
N PRO A 193 -6.79 5.33 28.21
CA PRO A 193 -7.32 4.81 26.95
C PRO A 193 -8.83 4.56 26.93
N ASP A 194 -9.49 4.50 28.09
CA ASP A 194 -10.94 4.30 28.22
C ASP A 194 -11.69 5.62 28.47
N SER A 195 -11.04 6.77 28.26
CA SER A 195 -11.64 8.09 28.44
C SER A 195 -12.62 8.43 27.31
N ALA A 196 -13.93 8.27 27.58
CA ALA A 196 -15.00 8.70 26.67
C ALA A 196 -14.88 10.18 26.27
N LYS A 197 -14.52 11.06 27.24
CA LYS A 197 -14.29 12.50 26.97
C LYS A 197 -13.09 12.76 26.05
N GLY A 198 -12.06 11.93 26.14
CA GLY A 198 -10.89 12.00 25.24
C GLY A 198 -11.30 11.71 23.80
N TYR A 199 -11.97 10.57 23.56
CA TYR A 199 -12.48 10.23 22.23
C TYR A 199 -13.51 11.24 21.71
N LYS A 200 -14.45 11.69 22.55
CA LYS A 200 -15.42 12.73 22.17
C LYS A 200 -14.71 13.99 21.69
N SER A 201 -13.74 14.49 22.45
CA SER A 201 -13.01 15.73 22.09
C SER A 201 -12.21 15.54 20.80
N ARG A 202 -11.50 14.41 20.66
CA ARG A 202 -10.73 14.13 19.43
C ARG A 202 -11.64 13.99 18.22
N GLY A 203 -12.73 13.23 18.34
CA GLY A 203 -13.71 13.03 17.27
C GLY A 203 -14.36 14.32 16.80
N ILE A 204 -14.75 15.22 17.72
CA ILE A 204 -15.28 16.54 17.35
C ILE A 204 -14.21 17.38 16.65
N ALA A 205 -12.98 17.43 17.16
CA ALA A 205 -11.91 18.22 16.56
C ALA A 205 -11.49 17.69 15.17
N LEU A 206 -11.51 16.37 14.97
CA LEU A 206 -11.28 15.73 13.68
C LEU A 206 -12.40 16.05 12.68
N ALA A 207 -13.66 16.05 13.14
CA ALA A 207 -14.80 16.45 12.31
C ALA A 207 -14.67 17.90 11.84
N MET A 208 -14.20 18.80 12.72
CA MET A 208 -13.92 20.19 12.35
C MET A 208 -12.85 20.29 11.24
N LEU A 209 -11.85 19.40 11.22
CA LEU A 209 -10.83 19.35 10.16
C LEU A 209 -11.26 18.59 8.90
N GLY A 210 -12.51 18.13 8.82
CA GLY A 210 -12.99 17.33 7.70
C GLY A 210 -12.44 15.90 7.67
N LYS A 211 -11.87 15.41 8.77
CA LYS A 211 -11.38 14.03 8.89
C LYS A 211 -12.50 13.09 9.30
N TRP A 212 -13.48 12.93 8.41
CA TRP A 212 -14.78 12.33 8.73
C TRP A 212 -14.69 10.85 9.18
N GLU A 213 -13.87 10.03 8.52
CA GLU A 213 -13.72 8.61 8.90
C GLU A 213 -13.10 8.44 10.29
N GLU A 214 -12.03 9.18 10.60
CA GLU A 214 -11.38 9.17 11.91
C GLU A 214 -12.33 9.71 13.00
N ALA A 215 -13.05 10.80 12.69
CA ALA A 215 -14.04 11.39 13.57
C ALA A 215 -15.18 10.42 13.91
N ALA A 216 -15.75 9.74 12.91
CA ALA A 216 -16.83 8.77 13.12
C ALA A 216 -16.37 7.63 14.05
N LYS A 217 -15.16 7.10 13.83
CA LYS A 217 -14.58 6.03 14.66
C LYS A 217 -14.45 6.45 16.12
N ASP A 218 -13.87 7.62 16.37
CA ASP A 218 -13.71 8.15 17.72
C ASP A 218 -15.05 8.44 18.40
N LEU A 219 -16.00 9.06 17.69
CA LEU A 219 -17.32 9.37 18.23
C LEU A 219 -18.15 8.12 18.55
N HIS A 220 -18.08 7.08 17.71
CA HIS A 220 -18.72 5.79 18.03
C HIS A 220 -18.10 5.13 19.26
N LEU A 221 -16.76 5.17 19.39
CA LEU A 221 -16.09 4.64 20.56
C LEU A 221 -16.44 5.43 21.82
N ALA A 222 -16.47 6.75 21.72
CA ALA A 222 -16.93 7.63 22.80
C ALA A 222 -18.37 7.28 23.23
N SER A 223 -19.31 7.17 22.27
CA SER A 223 -20.71 6.81 22.55
C SER A 223 -20.88 5.42 23.14
N LYS A 224 -19.99 4.48 22.81
CA LYS A 224 -19.99 3.12 23.37
C LYS A 224 -19.52 3.10 24.82
N LEU A 225 -18.55 3.95 25.16
CA LEU A 225 -18.02 4.09 26.51
C LEU A 225 -18.97 4.87 27.42
N ASP A 226 -19.50 5.99 26.92
CA ASP A 226 -20.46 6.83 27.63
C ASP A 226 -21.40 7.51 26.64
N TYR A 227 -22.71 7.30 26.81
CA TYR A 227 -23.70 7.90 25.93
C TYR A 227 -23.88 9.37 26.25
N ASP A 228 -23.75 10.20 25.22
CA ASP A 228 -23.89 11.65 25.33
C ASP A 228 -24.63 12.18 24.09
N GLU A 229 -25.61 13.05 24.31
CA GLU A 229 -26.50 13.54 23.26
C GLU A 229 -25.74 14.41 22.23
N GLU A 230 -24.68 15.11 22.65
CA GLU A 230 -23.83 15.88 21.76
C GLU A 230 -23.06 14.94 20.82
N ILE A 231 -22.57 13.79 21.30
CA ILE A 231 -21.93 12.79 20.45
C ILE A 231 -22.88 12.34 19.33
N SER A 232 -24.12 12.03 19.70
CA SER A 232 -25.16 11.62 18.74
C SER A 232 -25.48 12.71 17.72
N ALA A 233 -25.51 13.98 18.16
CA ALA A 233 -25.74 15.11 17.27
C ALA A 233 -24.58 15.35 16.29
N VAL A 234 -23.33 15.12 16.71
CA VAL A 234 -22.15 15.24 15.86
C VAL A 234 -22.07 14.07 14.88
N LEU A 235 -22.34 12.83 15.32
CA LEU A 235 -22.37 11.65 14.45
C LEU A 235 -23.30 11.81 13.26
N LYS A 236 -24.50 12.36 13.46
CA LYS A 236 -25.45 12.65 12.36
C LYS A 236 -24.88 13.54 11.25
N LYS A 237 -23.88 14.37 11.56
CA LYS A 237 -23.20 15.24 10.59
C LYS A 237 -21.98 14.56 9.95
N VAL A 238 -21.31 13.70 10.71
CA VAL A 238 -20.04 13.07 10.30
C VAL A 238 -20.28 11.79 9.48
N GLU A 239 -21.27 10.98 9.86
CA GLU A 239 -21.56 9.68 9.24
C GLU A 239 -21.79 9.73 7.73
N PRO A 240 -22.58 10.68 7.16
CA PRO A 240 -22.81 10.70 5.72
C PRO A 240 -21.51 10.87 4.91
N ASN A 241 -20.62 11.77 5.35
CA ASN A 241 -19.33 11.97 4.69
C ASN A 241 -18.39 10.79 4.91
N ALA A 242 -18.35 10.23 6.12
CA ALA A 242 -17.56 9.04 6.40
C ALA A 242 -17.96 7.86 5.50
N HIS A 243 -19.27 7.65 5.31
CA HIS A 243 -19.77 6.60 4.40
C HIS A 243 -19.42 6.87 2.94
N LYS A 244 -19.58 8.11 2.44
CA LYS A 244 -19.18 8.47 1.06
C LYS A 244 -17.70 8.18 0.81
N ILE A 245 -16.83 8.52 1.77
CA ILE A 245 -15.39 8.25 1.68
C ILE A 245 -15.12 6.76 1.69
N GLU A 246 -15.72 6.01 2.62
CA GLU A 246 -15.51 4.57 2.71
C GLU A 246 -16.00 3.82 1.46
N GLU A 247 -17.15 4.20 0.91
CA GLU A 247 -17.67 3.63 -0.33
C GLU A 247 -16.77 3.92 -1.54
N HIS A 248 -16.23 5.14 -1.61
CA HIS A 248 -15.24 5.51 -2.62
C HIS A 248 -13.98 4.66 -2.47
N HIS A 249 -13.37 4.59 -1.29
CA HIS A 249 -12.20 3.74 -1.03
C HIS A 249 -12.44 2.28 -1.45
N ARG A 250 -13.57 1.70 -1.06
CA ARG A 250 -13.96 0.32 -1.45
C ARG A 250 -14.14 0.16 -2.96
N LYS A 251 -14.59 1.20 -3.67
CA LYS A 251 -14.68 1.19 -5.14
C LYS A 251 -13.28 1.21 -5.76
N TYR A 252 -12.39 2.07 -5.29
CA TYR A 252 -11.03 2.17 -5.83
C TYR A 252 -10.18 0.95 -5.53
N GLU A 253 -10.28 0.38 -4.33
CA GLU A 253 -9.59 -0.87 -3.98
C GLU A 253 -10.02 -2.02 -4.91
N ARG A 254 -11.33 -2.12 -5.22
CA ARG A 254 -11.84 -3.12 -6.18
C ARG A 254 -11.28 -2.90 -7.59
N LEU A 255 -11.25 -1.65 -8.06
CA LEU A 255 -10.72 -1.31 -9.39
C LEU A 255 -9.22 -1.59 -9.49
N GLN A 256 -8.44 -1.25 -8.47
CA GLN A 256 -7.00 -1.55 -8.39
C GLN A 256 -6.76 -3.05 -8.43
N LYS A 257 -7.48 -3.82 -7.62
CA LYS A 257 -7.37 -5.28 -7.60
C LYS A 257 -7.73 -5.93 -8.95
N GLU A 258 -8.82 -5.50 -9.58
CA GLU A 258 -9.21 -6.01 -10.91
C GLU A 258 -8.12 -5.72 -11.96
N ARG A 259 -7.51 -4.52 -11.91
CA ARG A 259 -6.41 -4.15 -12.81
C ARG A 259 -5.17 -5.00 -12.58
N GLU A 260 -4.80 -5.25 -11.32
CA GLU A 260 -3.68 -6.13 -10.97
C GLU A 260 -3.92 -7.56 -11.45
N GLU A 261 -5.13 -8.10 -11.24
CA GLU A 261 -5.52 -9.43 -11.72
C GLU A 261 -5.46 -9.53 -13.25
N LYS A 262 -5.99 -8.53 -13.97
CA LYS A 262 -5.87 -8.46 -15.44
C LYS A 262 -4.41 -8.41 -15.91
N LYS A 263 -3.56 -7.66 -15.22
CA LYS A 263 -2.12 -7.57 -15.54
C LYS A 263 -1.42 -8.91 -15.34
N ILE A 264 -1.70 -9.60 -14.22
CA ILE A 264 -1.18 -10.94 -13.94
C ILE A 264 -1.68 -11.96 -14.98
N GLU A 265 -2.95 -11.88 -15.37
CA GLU A 265 -3.52 -12.78 -16.37
C GLU A 265 -2.91 -12.56 -17.76
N ARG A 266 -2.77 -11.30 -18.19
CA ARG A 266 -2.09 -10.94 -19.44
C ARG A 266 -0.64 -11.43 -19.45
N GLU A 267 0.10 -11.26 -18.35
CA GLU A 267 1.47 -11.78 -18.23
C GLU A 267 1.51 -13.31 -18.30
N ARG A 268 0.59 -14.00 -17.63
CA ARG A 268 0.47 -15.46 -17.69
C ARG A 268 0.16 -15.94 -19.11
N GLN A 269 -0.74 -15.26 -19.83
CA GLN A 269 -1.06 -15.57 -21.22
C GLN A 269 0.15 -15.36 -22.13
N ARG A 270 0.86 -14.24 -21.98
CA ARG A 270 2.10 -13.95 -22.71
C ARG A 270 3.16 -15.03 -22.49
N ARG A 271 3.42 -15.43 -21.23
CA ARG A 271 4.37 -16.51 -20.91
C ARG A 271 3.97 -17.85 -21.54
N ARG A 272 2.67 -18.16 -21.57
CA ARG A 272 2.15 -19.38 -22.24
C ARG A 272 2.35 -19.33 -23.75
N ALA A 273 2.05 -18.18 -24.38
CA ALA A 273 2.25 -17.99 -25.81
C ALA A 273 3.73 -18.05 -26.21
N GLU A 274 4.62 -17.41 -25.44
CA GLU A 274 6.07 -17.47 -25.64
C GLU A 274 6.60 -18.92 -25.51
N ALA A 275 6.13 -19.67 -24.51
CA ALA A 275 6.50 -21.08 -24.35
C ALA A 275 6.00 -21.97 -25.51
N GLN A 276 4.78 -21.76 -25.98
CA GLN A 276 4.22 -22.48 -27.14
C GLN A 276 5.00 -22.15 -28.43
N ALA A 277 5.27 -20.87 -28.68
CA ALA A 277 6.06 -20.43 -29.84
C ALA A 277 7.49 -20.99 -29.81
N ALA A 278 8.12 -21.03 -28.63
CA ALA A 278 9.44 -21.64 -28.45
C ALA A 278 9.42 -23.16 -28.75
N TYR A 279 8.40 -23.86 -28.28
CA TYR A 279 8.21 -25.29 -28.53
C TYR A 279 8.00 -25.58 -30.03
N GLU A 280 7.13 -24.84 -30.71
CA GLU A 280 6.89 -25.00 -32.15
C GLU A 280 8.16 -24.71 -32.97
N LYS A 281 8.91 -23.65 -32.61
CA LYS A 281 10.18 -23.31 -33.26
C LYS A 281 11.23 -24.42 -33.07
N ALA A 282 11.28 -25.05 -31.89
CA ALA A 282 12.17 -26.19 -31.64
C ALA A 282 11.77 -27.41 -32.49
N LYS A 283 10.48 -27.73 -32.53
CA LYS A 283 9.93 -28.82 -33.36
C LYS A 283 10.21 -28.64 -34.85
N MET A 284 10.03 -27.42 -35.38
CA MET A 284 10.34 -27.11 -36.78
C MET A 284 11.84 -27.25 -37.09
N LYS A 285 12.72 -26.84 -36.16
CA LYS A 285 14.17 -27.03 -36.30
C LYS A 285 14.52 -28.52 -36.39
N GLU A 286 13.97 -29.36 -35.50
CA GLU A 286 14.20 -30.82 -35.52
C GLU A 286 13.70 -31.46 -36.82
N GLN A 287 12.52 -31.06 -37.31
CA GLN A 287 11.97 -31.54 -38.58
C GLN A 287 12.80 -31.08 -39.79
N SER A 288 13.37 -29.87 -39.76
CA SER A 288 14.25 -29.37 -40.81
C SER A 288 15.63 -30.05 -40.82
N SER A 289 16.11 -30.52 -39.67
CA SER A 289 17.34 -31.32 -39.55
C SER A 289 17.15 -32.80 -39.90
N SER A 290 15.92 -33.25 -40.17
CA SER A 290 15.57 -34.65 -40.46
C SER A 290 15.00 -34.84 -41.88
N ARG A 291 15.62 -34.23 -42.89
CA ARG A 291 15.46 -34.68 -44.29
C ARG A 291 16.60 -35.64 -44.67
N PRO A 292 16.30 -36.84 -45.20
CA PRO A 292 17.30 -37.88 -45.46
C PRO A 292 18.06 -37.61 -46.76
N SER A 293 19.38 -37.45 -46.67
CA SER A 293 20.27 -37.65 -47.82
C SER A 293 20.52 -39.15 -47.95
N GLY A 294 19.99 -39.75 -49.03
CA GLY A 294 19.96 -41.19 -49.26
C GLY A 294 21.33 -41.85 -49.45
N GLY A 295 21.44 -43.09 -48.96
CA GLY A 295 22.54 -44.02 -49.18
C GLY A 295 22.53 -45.17 -48.17
N MET A 296 21.78 -46.24 -48.45
CA MET A 296 21.79 -47.55 -47.74
C MET A 296 23.10 -48.33 -48.08
N PRO A 297 23.45 -49.52 -47.50
CA PRO A 297 22.76 -50.34 -46.49
C PRO A 297 23.66 -51.06 -45.43
N GLY A 298 23.05 -51.57 -44.36
CA GLY A 298 23.49 -52.82 -43.71
C GLY A 298 23.82 -52.75 -42.21
N GLY A 299 23.12 -53.56 -41.40
CA GLY A 299 23.61 -53.95 -40.08
C GLY A 299 22.55 -54.14 -38.98
N PHE A 300 21.95 -55.33 -38.97
CA PHE A 300 21.39 -56.04 -37.80
C PHE A 300 20.05 -55.62 -37.14
N PRO A 301 19.14 -56.61 -36.90
CA PRO A 301 17.81 -56.40 -36.32
C PRO A 301 17.78 -56.72 -34.81
N GLY A 302 17.09 -55.90 -34.01
CA GLY A 302 16.66 -56.28 -32.66
C GLY A 302 16.45 -55.11 -31.71
N GLY A 303 15.19 -54.77 -31.42
CA GLY A 303 14.84 -53.84 -30.34
C GLY A 303 13.48 -53.16 -30.49
N MET A 304 12.43 -53.90 -30.12
CA MET A 304 11.14 -53.45 -29.54
C MET A 304 10.55 -52.07 -29.93
N PRO A 305 9.38 -52.02 -30.60
CA PRO A 305 8.64 -50.79 -30.87
C PRO A 305 7.72 -50.44 -29.69
N GLY A 306 7.84 -49.23 -29.13
CA GLY A 306 6.96 -48.79 -28.03
C GLY A 306 7.33 -47.44 -27.41
N GLY A 307 7.39 -46.38 -28.22
CA GLY A 307 7.53 -45.01 -27.71
C GLY A 307 6.20 -44.55 -27.10
N PHE A 308 6.16 -44.42 -25.77
CA PHE A 308 5.05 -43.83 -25.04
C PHE A 308 4.90 -42.33 -25.38
N PRO A 309 3.69 -41.83 -25.67
CA PRO A 309 3.40 -40.41 -25.82
C PRO A 309 3.07 -39.80 -24.45
N GLY A 310 3.84 -38.80 -24.01
CA GLY A 310 3.48 -38.02 -22.81
C GLY A 310 4.66 -37.44 -22.06
N ALA A 311 5.32 -36.43 -22.63
CA ALA A 311 6.21 -35.58 -21.84
C ALA A 311 5.34 -34.69 -20.93
N MET A 312 5.34 -34.99 -19.63
CA MET A 312 4.72 -34.13 -18.61
C MET A 312 5.47 -32.79 -18.49
N PRO A 313 4.74 -31.68 -18.29
CA PRO A 313 5.31 -30.37 -17.98
C PRO A 313 5.53 -30.23 -16.46
N GLY A 314 6.76 -30.00 -16.02
CA GLY A 314 7.04 -29.64 -14.63
C GLY A 314 8.44 -29.99 -14.19
N GLY A 315 9.31 -28.99 -14.05
CA GLY A 315 10.61 -29.14 -13.42
C GLY A 315 10.45 -29.56 -11.96
N VAL A 316 11.10 -30.65 -11.57
CA VAL A 316 11.21 -31.09 -10.18
C VAL A 316 12.30 -30.23 -9.51
N PRO A 317 12.01 -29.55 -8.38
CA PRO A 317 13.03 -28.85 -7.62
C PRO A 317 13.76 -29.83 -6.70
N GLY A 318 15.09 -29.68 -6.62
CA GLY A 318 15.93 -30.36 -5.64
C GLY A 318 16.86 -31.40 -6.26
N ASN A 319 18.07 -31.47 -5.73
CA ASN A 319 19.21 -32.26 -6.17
C ASN A 319 18.99 -33.78 -5.93
N ILE A 320 17.98 -34.34 -6.59
CA ILE A 320 17.57 -35.74 -6.46
C ILE A 320 18.37 -36.56 -7.47
N ASP A 321 19.25 -37.41 -6.94
CA ASP A 321 20.07 -38.32 -7.75
C ASP A 321 19.20 -39.42 -8.39
N MET A 322 18.68 -39.13 -9.58
CA MET A 322 17.80 -40.00 -10.36
C MET A 322 18.44 -41.34 -10.72
N SER A 323 19.78 -41.45 -10.65
CA SER A 323 20.52 -42.69 -10.93
C SER A 323 20.24 -43.81 -9.92
N LYS A 324 19.92 -43.46 -8.67
CA LYS A 324 19.57 -44.44 -7.62
C LYS A 324 18.11 -44.89 -7.68
N ILE A 325 17.25 -44.09 -8.32
CA ILE A 325 15.83 -44.39 -8.54
C ILE A 325 15.67 -45.35 -9.72
N LEU A 326 16.38 -45.08 -10.82
CA LEU A 326 16.32 -45.90 -12.04
C LEU A 326 16.82 -47.33 -11.86
N ASN A 327 17.66 -47.58 -10.85
CA ASN A 327 18.25 -48.89 -10.56
C ASN A 327 17.46 -49.72 -9.53
N ASP A 328 16.32 -49.24 -9.03
CA ASP A 328 15.45 -49.99 -8.10
C ASP A 328 14.15 -50.40 -8.81
N PRO A 329 13.99 -51.69 -9.18
CA PRO A 329 12.83 -52.16 -9.95
C PRO A 329 11.48 -51.88 -9.28
N GLU A 330 11.44 -51.86 -7.94
CA GLU A 330 10.22 -51.59 -7.18
C GLU A 330 9.86 -50.10 -7.19
N LEU A 331 10.85 -49.20 -7.14
CA LEU A 331 10.59 -47.77 -7.27
C LEU A 331 10.11 -47.46 -8.70
N MET A 332 10.74 -48.03 -9.71
CA MET A 332 10.33 -47.86 -11.12
C MET A 332 8.90 -48.34 -11.39
N ALA A 333 8.49 -49.46 -10.79
CA ALA A 333 7.11 -49.93 -10.87
C ALA A 333 6.13 -48.96 -10.20
N ALA A 334 6.54 -48.36 -9.07
CA ALA A 334 5.74 -47.39 -8.33
C ALA A 334 5.58 -46.03 -9.05
N PHE A 335 6.57 -45.60 -9.84
CA PHE A 335 6.47 -44.39 -10.67
C PHE A 335 5.45 -44.50 -11.82
N ASN A 336 5.04 -45.73 -12.17
CA ASN A 336 4.00 -45.98 -13.16
C ASN A 336 2.58 -46.00 -12.55
N ASP A 337 2.45 -45.98 -11.22
CA ASP A 337 1.15 -45.88 -10.55
C ASP A 337 0.80 -44.38 -10.34
N PRO A 338 -0.27 -43.86 -10.99
CA PRO A 338 -0.66 -42.46 -10.87
C PRO A 338 -0.97 -42.02 -9.43
N GLU A 339 -1.46 -42.94 -8.60
CA GLU A 339 -1.81 -42.69 -7.20
C GLU A 339 -0.55 -42.46 -6.36
N VAL A 340 0.50 -43.24 -6.64
CA VAL A 340 1.79 -43.14 -5.95
C VAL A 340 2.55 -41.88 -6.37
N MET A 341 2.48 -41.52 -7.65
CA MET A 341 3.08 -40.28 -8.16
C MET A 341 2.46 -39.02 -7.56
N ALA A 342 1.13 -38.97 -7.49
CA ALA A 342 0.42 -37.83 -6.91
C ALA A 342 0.77 -37.65 -5.43
N ALA A 343 0.81 -38.76 -4.67
CA ALA A 343 1.18 -38.73 -3.27
C ALA A 343 2.66 -38.37 -3.05
N LEU A 344 3.56 -38.87 -3.91
CA LEU A 344 4.97 -38.53 -3.84
C LEU A 344 5.21 -37.04 -4.11
N GLN A 345 4.52 -36.46 -5.10
CA GLN A 345 4.59 -35.04 -5.41
C GLN A 345 4.06 -34.17 -4.25
N ASP A 346 3.00 -34.59 -3.58
CA ASP A 346 2.47 -33.91 -2.38
C ASP A 346 3.47 -33.96 -1.22
N VAL A 347 4.09 -35.11 -0.95
CA VAL A 347 5.13 -35.22 0.10
C VAL A 347 6.41 -34.45 -0.25
N MET A 348 6.81 -34.41 -1.53
CA MET A 348 7.99 -33.65 -1.95
C MET A 348 7.80 -32.15 -1.84
N ASN A 349 6.61 -31.64 -2.17
CA ASN A 349 6.29 -30.22 -2.02
C ASN A 349 6.00 -29.84 -0.56
N ASN A 350 5.58 -30.81 0.27
CA ASN A 350 5.31 -30.61 1.68
C ASN A 350 5.66 -31.87 2.50
N PRO A 351 6.83 -31.93 3.13
CA PRO A 351 7.27 -33.10 3.90
C PRO A 351 6.31 -33.53 5.01
N ALA A 352 5.50 -32.61 5.56
CA ALA A 352 4.49 -32.91 6.58
C ALA A 352 3.27 -33.69 6.01
N SER A 353 3.07 -33.69 4.69
CA SER A 353 2.01 -34.47 4.04
C SER A 353 2.27 -35.98 4.10
N PHE A 354 3.47 -36.45 4.48
CA PHE A 354 3.77 -37.88 4.62
C PHE A 354 2.79 -38.61 5.53
N ALA A 355 2.42 -38.01 6.66
CA ALA A 355 1.48 -38.60 7.61
C ALA A 355 0.09 -38.88 6.99
N LYS A 356 -0.30 -38.10 5.97
CA LYS A 356 -1.59 -38.29 5.26
C LYS A 356 -1.56 -39.52 4.34
N HIS A 357 -0.39 -39.83 3.79
CA HIS A 357 -0.19 -40.95 2.85
C HIS A 357 0.33 -42.22 3.52
N GLN A 358 0.67 -42.15 4.82
CA GLN A 358 1.15 -43.28 5.62
C GLN A 358 0.11 -44.41 5.76
N ALA A 359 -1.18 -44.07 5.70
CA ALA A 359 -2.27 -45.05 5.79
C ALA A 359 -2.53 -45.78 4.46
N ASN A 360 -1.95 -45.33 3.34
CA ASN A 360 -2.14 -45.95 2.03
C ASN A 360 -1.14 -47.10 1.83
N PRO A 361 -1.60 -48.36 1.74
CA PRO A 361 -0.71 -49.53 1.70
C PRO A 361 0.14 -49.63 0.43
N LYS A 362 -0.23 -48.92 -0.65
CA LYS A 362 0.57 -48.85 -1.88
C LYS A 362 1.62 -47.75 -1.84
N VAL A 363 1.30 -46.64 -1.20
CA VAL A 363 2.11 -45.41 -1.23
C VAL A 363 3.11 -45.36 -0.07
N ALA A 364 2.68 -45.77 1.13
CA ALA A 364 3.50 -45.77 2.34
C ALA A 364 4.85 -46.50 2.19
N PRO A 365 4.94 -47.73 1.63
CA PRO A 365 6.23 -48.41 1.49
C PRO A 365 7.16 -47.72 0.50
N VAL A 366 6.62 -47.10 -0.56
CA VAL A 366 7.39 -46.40 -1.60
C VAL A 366 7.99 -45.11 -1.05
N ILE A 367 7.18 -44.29 -0.37
CA ILE A 367 7.67 -43.03 0.21
C ILE A 367 8.66 -43.29 1.36
N ALA A 368 8.43 -44.32 2.18
CA ALA A 368 9.39 -44.71 3.23
C ALA A 368 10.74 -45.19 2.65
N LYS A 369 10.72 -46.01 1.59
CA LYS A 369 11.92 -46.50 0.89
C LYS A 369 12.69 -45.35 0.22
N MET A 370 11.97 -44.38 -0.33
CA MET A 370 12.53 -43.17 -0.92
C MET A 370 13.20 -42.30 0.15
N MET A 371 12.51 -41.94 1.24
CA MET A 371 13.10 -41.16 2.33
C MET A 371 14.31 -41.86 2.98
N GLY A 372 14.27 -43.18 3.15
CA GLY A 372 15.41 -43.95 3.68
C GLY A 372 16.65 -43.91 2.77
N LYS A 373 16.47 -43.90 1.44
CA LYS A 373 17.58 -43.79 0.47
C LYS A 373 18.12 -42.36 0.32
N PHE A 374 17.30 -41.34 0.60
CA PHE A 374 17.69 -39.93 0.53
C PHE A 374 18.26 -39.38 1.85
N ALA A 375 17.82 -39.89 3.00
CA ALA A 375 18.34 -39.49 4.32
C ALA A 375 19.70 -40.14 4.68
N GLY A 376 20.12 -41.19 3.97
CA GLY A 376 21.39 -41.89 4.19
C GLY A 376 22.63 -41.26 3.53
N SER A 377 22.56 -39.98 3.12
CA SER A 377 23.70 -39.25 2.53
C SER A 377 24.00 -38.01 3.38
N VAL A 378 24.57 -38.23 4.56
CA VAL A 378 25.30 -37.18 5.32
C VAL A 378 26.77 -37.56 5.32
#